data_AF-A0A954HS92-F1
#
_entry.id   AF-A0A954HS92-F1
#
_cell.length_a   1.000
_cell.length_b   1.000
_cell.length_c   1.000
_cell.angle_alpha   90.00
_cell.angle_beta   90.00
_cell.angle_gamma   90.00
#
_symmetry.space_group_name_H-M   'P 1'
#
loop_
_entity.id
_entity.type
_entity.pdbx_description
1 polymer ?
#
loop_
_entity_poly.entity_id
_entity_poly.type
_entity_poly.pdbx_seq_one_letter_code
_entity_poly.pdbx_strand_id
1 'polypeptide(L)'
;MGVAGANMLLLRKVVFTVSTLLLRLAICAWIGAAALFVITSVAEQTSPEFGSVVRDQLATVRFPYYYQFGFGTHVLSAIVGLTAWMTAEVGRRRLLAVWLLVLTSGVLITLDYRYVYLPLQELIVPPGNVRTAEFMQLHNWSRHANECHVTVMFLAALLACTPLPQRSSTSTDRESAGDPDAHTNSAQ
;
A
#
# COMPACT_ATOMS: atom_id res chain seq x y z
N MET A 1 -28.87 -21.43 -13.37
CA MET A 1 -28.32 -20.11 -13.00
C MET A 1 -28.64 -19.15 -14.15
N GLY A 2 -29.56 -18.19 -13.96
CA GLY A 2 -30.02 -17.33 -15.06
C GLY A 2 -28.96 -16.34 -15.54
N VAL A 3 -29.15 -15.77 -16.73
CA VAL A 3 -28.26 -14.77 -17.36
C VAL A 3 -27.87 -13.64 -16.39
N ALA A 4 -28.82 -13.19 -15.55
CA ALA A 4 -28.58 -12.18 -14.53
C ALA A 4 -27.51 -12.59 -13.48
N GLY A 5 -27.50 -13.88 -13.07
CA GLY A 5 -26.52 -14.40 -12.11
C GLY A 5 -25.11 -14.49 -12.70
N ALA A 6 -25.00 -14.84 -13.98
CA ALA A 6 -23.72 -14.88 -14.68
C ALA A 6 -23.10 -13.48 -14.83
N ASN A 7 -23.92 -12.48 -15.19
CA ASN A 7 -23.47 -11.09 -15.33
C ASN A 7 -22.98 -10.51 -14.00
N MET A 8 -23.68 -10.80 -12.89
CA MET A 8 -23.29 -10.33 -11.56
C MET A 8 -21.97 -10.96 -11.09
N LEU A 9 -21.74 -12.24 -11.37
CA LEU A 9 -20.47 -12.92 -11.07
C LEU A 9 -19.31 -12.32 -11.88
N LEU A 10 -19.54 -12.04 -13.17
CA LEU A 10 -18.54 -11.42 -14.04
C LEU A 10 -18.18 -10.02 -13.52
N LEU A 11 -19.18 -9.19 -13.21
CA LEU A 11 -18.98 -7.85 -12.66
C LEU A 11 -18.14 -7.90 -11.38
N ARG A 12 -18.47 -8.79 -10.43
CA ARG A 12 -17.71 -8.95 -9.19
C ARG A 12 -16.25 -9.29 -9.44
N LYS A 13 -15.96 -10.19 -10.38
CA LYS A 13 -14.58 -10.56 -10.76
C LYS A 13 -13.82 -9.40 -11.39
N VAL A 14 -14.46 -8.63 -12.26
CA VAL A 14 -13.87 -7.43 -12.88
C VAL A 14 -13.55 -6.39 -11.81
N VAL A 15 -14.51 -6.07 -10.93
CA VAL A 15 -14.31 -5.13 -9.82
C VAL A 15 -13.15 -5.56 -8.94
N PHE A 16 -13.13 -6.82 -8.50
CA PHE A 16 -12.04 -7.36 -7.70
C PHE A 16 -10.67 -7.19 -8.38
N THR A 17 -10.58 -7.51 -9.67
CA THR A 17 -9.34 -7.44 -10.45
C THR A 17 -8.84 -6.00 -10.57
N VAL A 18 -9.74 -5.08 -10.93
CA VAL A 18 -9.40 -3.66 -11.06
C VAL A 18 -9.01 -3.08 -9.70
N SER A 19 -9.78 -3.34 -8.65
CA SER A 19 -9.49 -2.85 -7.30
C SER A 19 -8.15 -3.36 -6.77
N THR A 20 -7.82 -4.64 -6.98
CA THR A 20 -6.51 -5.19 -6.55
C THR A 20 -5.34 -4.63 -7.35
N LEU A 21 -5.51 -4.37 -8.65
CA LEU A 21 -4.50 -3.72 -9.48
C LEU A 21 -4.25 -2.27 -9.02
N LEU A 22 -5.32 -1.50 -8.81
CA LEU A 22 -5.23 -0.12 -8.33
C LEU A 22 -4.65 -0.05 -6.91
N LEU A 23 -4.99 -1.01 -6.04
CA LEU A 23 -4.42 -1.11 -4.69
C LEU A 23 -2.90 -1.25 -4.74
N ARG A 24 -2.41 -2.19 -5.56
CA ARG A 24 -0.97 -2.44 -5.73
C ARG A 24 -0.26 -1.22 -6.31
N LEU A 25 -0.85 -0.62 -7.34
CA LEU A 25 -0.31 0.58 -7.97
C LEU A 25 -0.20 1.73 -6.96
N ALA A 26 -1.27 2.01 -6.21
CA ALA A 26 -1.31 3.12 -5.26
C ALA A 26 -0.32 2.94 -4.09
N ILE A 27 -0.25 1.75 -3.50
CA ILE A 27 0.70 1.46 -2.41
C ILE A 27 2.15 1.58 -2.92
N CYS A 28 2.47 0.97 -4.07
CA CYS A 28 3.83 1.03 -4.64
C CYS A 28 4.20 2.45 -5.08
N ALA A 29 3.26 3.21 -5.64
CA ALA A 29 3.47 4.60 -6.01
C ALA A 29 3.81 5.46 -4.79
N TRP A 30 3.13 5.25 -3.66
CA TRP A 30 3.46 5.94 -2.41
C TRP A 30 4.88 5.61 -1.93
N ILE A 31 5.22 4.33 -1.85
CA ILE A 31 6.56 3.89 -1.40
C ILE A 31 7.66 4.46 -2.30
N GLY A 32 7.46 4.42 -3.62
CA GLY A 32 8.38 4.99 -4.59
C GLY A 32 8.55 6.50 -4.42
N ALA A 33 7.45 7.24 -4.25
CA ALA A 33 7.49 8.68 -4.00
C ALA A 33 8.20 9.02 -2.68
N ALA A 34 7.97 8.25 -1.61
CA ALA A 34 8.66 8.43 -0.34
C ALA A 34 10.16 8.18 -0.45
N ALA A 35 10.58 7.13 -1.16
CA ALA A 35 11.99 6.87 -1.41
C ALA A 35 12.65 8.02 -2.21
N LEU A 36 12.00 8.50 -3.28
CA LEU A 36 12.49 9.63 -4.07
C LEU A 36 12.57 10.92 -3.24
N PHE A 37 11.57 11.18 -2.39
CA PHE A 37 11.57 12.32 -1.48
C PHE A 37 12.76 12.27 -0.50
N VAL A 38 13.06 11.11 0.07
CA VAL A 38 14.21 10.92 0.97
C VAL A 38 15.53 11.13 0.22
N ILE A 39 15.69 10.50 -0.95
CA ILE A 39 16.93 10.61 -1.75
C ILE A 39 17.21 12.08 -2.11
N THR A 40 16.20 12.77 -2.65
CA THR A 40 16.32 14.19 -3.02
C THR A 40 16.56 15.07 -1.80
N SER A 41 15.87 14.84 -0.68
CA SER A 41 16.09 15.58 0.55
C SER A 41 17.50 15.40 1.11
N VAL A 42 18.04 14.17 1.13
CA VAL A 42 19.41 13.92 1.60
C VAL A 42 20.43 14.60 0.68
N ALA A 43 20.28 14.49 -0.64
CA ALA A 43 21.18 15.13 -1.59
C ALA A 43 21.25 16.66 -1.38
N GLU A 44 20.11 17.30 -1.13
CA GLU A 44 20.07 18.74 -0.88
C GLU A 44 20.64 19.14 0.49
N GLN A 45 20.35 18.37 1.54
CA GLN A 45 20.86 18.67 2.88
C GLN A 45 22.37 18.43 3.00
N THR A 46 22.94 17.59 2.14
CA THR A 46 24.38 17.29 2.10
C THR A 46 25.15 18.12 1.08
N SER A 47 24.46 18.78 0.14
CA SER A 47 25.10 19.64 -0.86
C SER A 47 25.76 20.86 -0.21
N PRO A 48 27.06 21.12 -0.47
CA PRO A 48 27.75 22.31 0.02
C PRO A 48 27.26 23.60 -0.63
N GLU A 49 26.60 23.52 -1.79
CA GLU A 49 26.11 24.67 -2.55
C GLU A 49 24.85 25.30 -1.91
N PHE A 50 24.13 24.54 -1.07
CA PHE A 50 22.91 25.02 -0.43
C PHE A 50 23.18 25.46 1.01
N GLY A 51 23.07 26.76 1.25
CA GLY A 51 23.04 27.33 2.59
C GLY A 51 21.75 26.99 3.36
N SER A 52 21.73 27.30 4.66
CA SER A 52 20.58 27.03 5.53
C SER A 52 19.26 27.62 5.01
N VAL A 53 19.31 28.86 4.51
CA VAL A 53 18.14 29.57 3.95
C VAL A 53 17.54 28.81 2.76
N VAL A 54 18.38 28.37 1.82
CA VAL A 54 17.93 27.63 0.63
C VAL A 54 17.33 26.29 1.04
N ARG A 55 17.95 25.59 1.99
CA ARG A 55 17.44 24.32 2.51
C ARG A 55 16.06 24.46 3.17
N ASP A 56 15.83 25.54 3.93
CA ASP A 56 14.52 25.84 4.53
C ASP A 56 13.44 26.13 3.48
N GLN A 57 13.79 26.90 2.45
CA GLN A 57 12.88 27.20 1.35
C GLN A 57 12.52 25.92 0.57
N LEU A 58 13.51 25.10 0.23
CA LEU A 58 13.29 23.82 -0.45
C LEU A 58 12.43 22.87 0.38
N ALA A 59 12.62 22.82 1.71
CA ALA A 59 11.74 22.08 2.60
C ALA A 59 10.29 22.62 2.54
N THR A 60 10.12 23.93 2.73
CA THR A 60 8.82 24.60 2.73
C THR A 60 8.02 24.37 1.44
N VAL A 61 8.69 24.25 0.30
CA VAL A 61 8.05 23.96 -0.98
C VAL A 61 7.66 22.48 -1.12
N ARG A 62 8.56 21.55 -0.75
CA ARG A 62 8.38 20.13 -1.09
C ARG A 62 7.48 19.38 -0.12
N PHE A 63 7.60 19.64 1.19
CA PHE A 63 6.83 18.90 2.18
C PHE A 63 5.30 18.96 1.97
N PRO A 64 4.69 20.11 1.60
CA PRO A 64 3.27 20.15 1.26
C PRO A 64 2.87 19.17 0.15
N TYR A 65 3.65 19.10 -0.93
CA TYR A 65 3.39 18.17 -2.03
C TYR A 65 3.62 16.71 -1.63
N TYR A 66 4.61 16.44 -0.79
CA TYR A 66 4.85 15.11 -0.22
C TYR A 66 3.62 14.60 0.54
N TYR A 67 3.10 15.42 1.47
CA TYR A 67 1.91 15.07 2.24
C TYR A 67 0.65 15.00 1.38
N GLN A 68 0.46 15.92 0.43
CA GLN A 68 -0.69 15.90 -0.47
C GLN A 68 -0.72 14.61 -1.31
N PHE A 69 0.42 14.22 -1.89
CA PHE A 69 0.55 12.96 -2.62
C PHE A 69 0.34 11.75 -1.71
N GLY A 70 0.88 11.80 -0.48
CA GLY A 70 0.68 10.79 0.55
C GLY A 70 -0.77 10.59 0.92
N PHE A 71 -1.49 11.65 1.26
CA PHE A 71 -2.92 11.57 1.56
C PHE A 71 -3.72 11.06 0.37
N GLY A 72 -3.44 11.55 -0.85
CA GLY A 72 -4.12 11.10 -2.06
C GLY A 72 -3.96 9.59 -2.30
N THR A 73 -2.73 9.09 -2.21
CA THR A 73 -2.44 7.66 -2.40
C THR A 73 -3.01 6.79 -1.28
N HIS A 74 -3.01 7.25 -0.02
CA HIS A 74 -3.63 6.53 1.09
C HIS A 74 -5.15 6.46 0.97
N VAL A 75 -5.82 7.56 0.64
CA VAL A 75 -7.27 7.60 0.41
C VAL A 75 -7.65 6.65 -0.72
N LEU A 76 -6.94 6.74 -1.85
CA LEU A 76 -7.16 5.83 -2.98
C LEU A 76 -6.99 4.37 -2.55
N SER A 77 -5.87 4.04 -1.87
CA SER A 77 -5.57 2.70 -1.37
C SER A 77 -6.62 2.18 -0.39
N ALA A 78 -7.14 3.04 0.50
CA ALA A 78 -8.17 2.66 1.46
C ALA A 78 -9.50 2.31 0.77
N ILE A 79 -9.92 3.12 -0.24
CA ILE A 79 -11.13 2.87 -1.01
C ILE A 79 -11.01 1.57 -1.81
N VAL A 80 -9.97 1.46 -2.65
CA VAL A 80 -9.82 0.27 -3.52
C VAL A 80 -9.48 -0.98 -2.72
N GLY A 81 -8.79 -0.84 -1.57
CA GLY A 81 -8.53 -1.93 -0.64
C GLY A 81 -9.81 -2.46 0.02
N LEU A 82 -10.71 -1.56 0.43
CA LEU A 82 -12.03 -1.92 0.95
C LEU A 82 -12.85 -2.66 -0.10
N THR A 83 -12.90 -2.12 -1.33
CA THR A 83 -13.61 -2.77 -2.45
C THR A 83 -13.03 -4.14 -2.78
N ALA A 84 -11.71 -4.27 -2.84
CA ALA A 84 -11.03 -5.55 -3.06
C ALA A 84 -11.37 -6.56 -1.95
N TRP A 85 -11.36 -6.14 -0.68
CA TRP A 85 -11.72 -7.00 0.45
C TRP A 85 -13.19 -7.47 0.40
N MET A 86 -14.12 -6.56 0.11
CA MET A 86 -15.56 -6.87 0.04
C MET A 86 -15.88 -7.82 -1.13
N THR A 87 -15.18 -7.67 -2.25
CA THR A 87 -15.41 -8.48 -3.46
C THR A 87 -14.63 -9.79 -3.49
N ALA A 88 -13.63 -9.98 -2.61
CA ALA A 88 -12.80 -11.17 -2.56
C ALA A 88 -13.58 -12.45 -2.18
N GLU A 89 -13.37 -13.50 -2.97
CA GLU A 89 -13.81 -14.87 -2.65
C GLU A 89 -12.69 -15.70 -2.02
N VAL A 90 -11.42 -15.46 -2.42
CA VAL A 90 -10.21 -16.11 -1.91
C VAL A 90 -9.29 -15.05 -1.32
N GLY A 91 -8.60 -15.37 -0.22
CA GLY A 91 -7.63 -14.46 0.40
C GLY A 91 -8.23 -13.28 1.15
N ARG A 92 -9.53 -13.33 1.50
CA ARG A 92 -10.25 -12.23 2.16
C ARG A 92 -9.58 -11.74 3.45
N ARG A 93 -9.07 -12.65 4.29
CA ARG A 93 -8.32 -12.29 5.52
C ARG A 93 -7.03 -11.51 5.21
N ARG A 94 -6.33 -11.90 4.16
CA ARG A 94 -5.11 -11.20 3.71
C ARG A 94 -5.43 -9.79 3.24
N LEU A 95 -6.49 -9.62 2.45
CA LEU A 95 -6.91 -8.30 1.98
C LEU A 95 -7.43 -7.42 3.11
N LEU A 96 -8.10 -8.00 4.11
CA LEU A 96 -8.42 -7.27 5.34
C LEU A 96 -7.16 -6.80 6.07
N ALA A 97 -6.15 -7.67 6.22
CA ALA A 97 -4.87 -7.28 6.84
C ALA A 97 -4.17 -6.15 6.05
N VAL A 98 -4.11 -6.24 4.72
CA VAL A 98 -3.60 -5.16 3.85
C VAL A 98 -4.37 -3.86 4.09
N TRP A 99 -5.69 -3.93 4.12
CA TRP A 99 -6.53 -2.74 4.34
C TRP A 99 -6.30 -2.11 5.72
N LEU A 100 -6.19 -2.93 6.78
CA LEU A 100 -5.88 -2.44 8.12
C LEU A 100 -4.48 -1.82 8.21
N LEU A 101 -3.48 -2.36 7.51
CA LEU A 101 -2.16 -1.76 7.42
C LEU A 101 -2.20 -0.41 6.69
N VAL A 102 -2.95 -0.29 5.59
CA VAL A 102 -3.17 0.98 4.88
C VAL A 102 -3.82 2.02 5.81
N LEU A 103 -4.85 1.64 6.57
CA LEU A 103 -5.48 2.54 7.54
C LEU A 103 -4.51 2.96 8.65
N THR A 104 -3.73 2.01 9.18
CA THR A 104 -2.74 2.28 10.21
C THR A 104 -1.70 3.29 9.72
N SER A 105 -1.17 3.09 8.50
CA SER A 105 -0.27 4.06 7.87
C SER A 105 -0.94 5.41 7.65
N GLY A 106 -2.21 5.42 7.21
CA GLY A 106 -3.00 6.63 7.03
C GLY A 106 -3.16 7.45 8.32
N VAL A 107 -3.35 6.77 9.46
CA VAL A 107 -3.36 7.43 10.78
C VAL A 107 -1.97 8.00 11.10
N LEU A 108 -0.90 7.22 10.92
CA LEU A 108 0.46 7.67 11.20
C LEU A 108 0.85 8.93 10.40
N ILE A 109 0.61 8.96 9.09
CA ILE A 109 0.91 10.14 8.26
C ILE A 109 0.04 11.34 8.63
N THR A 110 -1.20 11.12 9.07
CA THR A 110 -2.08 12.20 9.55
C THR A 110 -1.56 12.80 10.86
N LEU A 111 -1.12 11.94 11.79
CA LEU A 111 -0.56 12.38 13.07
C LEU A 111 0.77 13.11 12.87
N ASP A 112 1.65 12.59 12.00
CA ASP A 112 2.91 13.22 11.62
C ASP A 112 2.66 14.62 11.03
N TYR A 113 1.74 14.72 10.06
CA TYR A 113 1.38 16.00 9.45
C TYR A 113 0.92 17.02 10.50
N ARG A 114 -0.02 16.62 11.36
CA ARG A 114 -0.69 17.56 12.27
C ARG A 114 0.15 17.98 13.47
N TYR A 115 0.91 17.05 14.04
CA TYR A 115 1.59 17.21 15.33
C TYR A 115 3.11 17.34 15.22
N VAL A 116 3.70 17.00 14.08
CA VAL A 116 5.14 17.08 13.89
C VAL A 116 5.49 18.05 12.78
N TYR A 117 4.99 17.84 11.58
CA TYR A 117 5.33 18.66 10.42
C TYR A 117 4.88 20.13 10.56
N LEU A 118 3.62 20.38 10.92
CA LEU A 118 3.14 21.77 11.05
C LEU A 118 3.95 22.57 12.10
N PRO A 119 4.18 22.07 13.32
CA PRO A 119 5.08 22.74 14.28
C PRO A 119 6.51 22.88 13.77
N LEU A 120 7.05 21.85 13.10
CA LEU A 120 8.40 21.91 12.53
C LEU A 120 8.51 22.98 11.42
N GLN A 121 7.44 23.16 10.64
CA GLN A 121 7.36 24.17 9.59
C GLN A 121 7.38 25.59 10.18
N GLU A 122 6.68 25.82 11.29
CA GLU A 122 6.68 27.11 11.98
C GLU A 122 8.08 27.51 12.45
N LEU A 123 8.91 26.55 12.85
CA LEU A 123 10.29 26.82 13.30
C LEU A 123 11.25 27.20 12.16
N ILE A 124 10.94 26.85 10.91
CA ILE A 124 11.78 27.14 9.74
C ILE A 124 11.27 28.31 8.89
N VAL A 125 10.15 28.93 9.29
CA VAL A 125 9.57 30.10 8.63
C VAL A 125 9.61 31.30 9.60
N PRO A 126 10.30 32.40 9.27
CA PRO A 126 11.04 32.66 8.02
C PRO A 126 12.33 31.82 7.90
N PRO A 127 12.84 31.61 6.68
CA PRO A 127 14.00 30.76 6.45
C PRO A 127 15.28 31.35 7.06
N GLY A 128 16.19 30.48 7.51
CA GLY A 128 17.48 30.87 8.09
C GLY A 128 17.49 30.94 9.63
N ASN A 129 16.41 30.54 10.29
CA ASN A 129 16.36 30.43 11.75
C ASN A 129 17.43 29.46 12.29
N VAL A 130 17.94 29.77 13.48
CA VAL A 130 18.85 28.87 14.19
C VAL A 130 18.11 27.59 14.58
N ARG A 131 18.74 26.42 14.35
CA ARG A 131 18.16 25.14 14.75
C ARG A 131 18.15 25.02 16.26
N THR A 132 16.96 25.14 16.86
CA THR A 132 16.75 25.00 18.29
C THR A 132 16.73 23.52 18.71
N ALA A 133 16.81 23.25 20.02
CA ALA A 133 16.62 21.90 20.56
C ALA A 133 15.24 21.34 20.20
N GLU A 134 14.22 22.19 20.19
CA GLU A 134 12.85 21.85 19.76
C GLU A 134 12.79 21.44 18.29
N PHE A 135 13.47 22.19 17.40
CA PHE A 135 13.61 21.80 15.98
C PHE A 135 14.23 20.41 15.86
N MET A 136 15.34 20.15 16.58
CA MET A 136 16.02 18.85 16.52
C MET A 136 15.13 17.72 17.03
N GLN A 137 14.35 17.97 18.08
CA GLN A 137 13.38 17.01 18.59
C GLN A 137 12.34 16.69 17.52
N LEU A 138 11.60 17.70 17.02
CA LEU A 138 10.55 17.52 16.02
C LEU A 138 11.07 16.88 14.73
N HIS A 139 12.27 17.25 14.27
CA HIS A 139 12.91 16.64 13.11
C HIS A 139 13.14 15.14 13.30
N ASN A 140 13.61 14.73 14.48
CA ASN A 140 13.80 13.31 14.80
C ASN A 140 12.46 12.57 14.90
N TRP A 141 11.42 13.20 15.49
CA TRP A 141 10.07 12.64 15.49
C TRP A 141 9.55 12.44 14.07
N SER A 142 9.73 13.42 13.17
CA SER A 142 9.27 13.33 11.78
C SER A 142 10.00 12.22 11.05
N ARG A 143 11.32 12.07 11.28
CA ARG A 143 12.09 10.95 10.71
C ARG A 143 11.50 9.60 11.13
N HIS A 144 11.26 9.39 12.42
CA HIS A 144 10.72 8.12 12.92
C HIS A 144 9.29 7.88 12.46
N ALA A 145 8.43 8.90 12.48
CA ALA A 145 7.07 8.80 11.97
C ALA A 145 7.06 8.44 10.47
N ASN A 146 7.96 9.06 9.69
CA ASN A 146 8.13 8.76 8.28
C ASN A 146 8.57 7.31 8.04
N GLU A 147 9.61 6.87 8.76
CA GLU A 147 10.13 5.51 8.71
C GLU A 147 9.05 4.47 9.07
N CYS A 148 8.30 4.71 10.14
CA CYS A 148 7.26 3.79 10.61
C CYS A 148 6.16 3.62 9.57
N HIS A 149 5.57 4.72 9.07
CA HIS A 149 4.43 4.61 8.17
C HIS A 149 4.84 4.05 6.79
N VAL A 150 6.02 4.42 6.27
CA VAL A 150 6.55 3.83 5.03
C VAL A 150 6.80 2.33 5.22
N THR A 151 7.33 1.90 6.37
CA THR A 151 7.50 0.48 6.68
C THR A 151 6.18 -0.27 6.70
N VAL A 152 5.15 0.30 7.34
CA VAL A 152 3.79 -0.28 7.35
C VAL A 152 3.23 -0.42 5.92
N MET A 153 3.39 0.59 5.08
CA MET A 153 2.99 0.53 3.67
C MET A 153 3.78 -0.48 2.87
N PHE A 154 5.07 -0.64 3.15
CA PHE A 154 5.91 -1.65 2.51
C PHE A 154 5.43 -3.07 2.86
N LEU A 155 5.10 -3.34 4.12
CA LEU A 155 4.49 -4.62 4.54
C LEU A 155 3.15 -4.85 3.84
N ALA A 156 2.31 -3.81 3.73
CA ALA A 156 1.06 -3.88 2.98
C ALA A 156 1.30 -4.22 1.50
N ALA A 157 2.34 -3.63 0.87
CA ALA A 157 2.72 -3.91 -0.51
C ALA A 157 3.13 -5.37 -0.71
N LEU A 158 4.02 -5.90 0.16
CA LEU A 158 4.44 -7.29 0.11
C LEU A 158 3.24 -8.24 0.18
N LEU A 159 2.32 -8.01 1.13
CA LEU A 159 1.11 -8.80 1.26
C LEU A 159 0.15 -8.65 0.07
N ALA A 160 -0.01 -7.44 -0.48
CA ALA A 160 -0.88 -7.19 -1.62
C ALA A 160 -0.35 -7.81 -2.92
N CYS A 161 0.97 -7.82 -3.10
CA CYS A 161 1.66 -8.30 -4.30
C CYS A 161 1.94 -9.80 -4.28
N THR A 162 1.85 -10.48 -3.12
CA THR A 162 1.95 -11.95 -3.08
C THR A 162 0.82 -12.61 -3.89
N PRO A 163 1.11 -13.63 -4.73
CA PRO A 163 0.09 -14.39 -5.44
C PRO A 163 -0.92 -15.00 -4.46
N LEU A 164 -2.20 -15.06 -4.85
CA LEU A 164 -3.19 -15.83 -4.10
C LEU A 164 -3.10 -17.30 -4.51
N PRO A 165 -3.27 -18.26 -3.58
CA PRO A 165 -3.38 -19.67 -3.93
C PRO A 165 -4.51 -19.86 -4.96
N GLN A 166 -4.19 -20.47 -6.10
CA GLN A 166 -5.20 -20.87 -7.06
C GLN A 166 -5.95 -22.07 -6.50
N ARG A 167 -7.28 -22.07 -6.58
CA ARG A 167 -8.08 -23.24 -6.23
C ARG A 167 -7.83 -24.28 -7.32
N SER A 168 -6.93 -25.23 -7.08
CA SER A 168 -6.68 -26.34 -7.99
C SER A 168 -7.97 -27.10 -8.21
N SER A 169 -8.47 -27.12 -9.45
CA SER A 169 -9.52 -28.03 -9.87
C SER A 169 -8.92 -29.44 -9.90
N THR A 170 -8.95 -30.13 -8.77
CA THR A 170 -8.58 -31.54 -8.72
C THR A 170 -9.59 -32.29 -9.57
N SER A 171 -9.07 -32.78 -10.69
CA SER A 171 -9.70 -33.55 -11.76
C SER A 171 -10.62 -34.66 -11.27
N THR A 172 -11.91 -34.54 -11.58
CA THR A 172 -12.89 -35.65 -11.60
C THR A 172 -12.71 -36.50 -12.86
N ASP A 173 -11.47 -36.85 -13.21
CA ASP A 173 -11.13 -37.67 -14.40
C ASP A 173 -10.64 -39.08 -14.04
N ARG A 174 -10.80 -39.51 -12.77
CA ARG A 174 -10.38 -40.85 -12.31
C ARG A 174 -11.51 -41.87 -12.14
N GLU A 175 -12.71 -41.60 -12.66
CA GLU A 175 -13.86 -42.51 -12.53
C GLU A 175 -14.49 -42.91 -13.88
N SER A 176 -13.66 -42.97 -14.95
CA SER A 176 -14.07 -43.44 -16.30
C SER A 176 -13.18 -44.55 -16.89
N ALA A 177 -12.28 -45.15 -16.11
CA ALA A 177 -11.76 -46.48 -16.42
C ALA A 177 -12.44 -47.43 -15.42
N GLY A 178 -13.64 -47.95 -15.67
CA GLY A 178 -13.95 -48.71 -16.88
C GLY A 178 -13.10 -49.98 -16.82
N ASP A 179 -13.39 -50.85 -15.85
CA ASP A 179 -12.85 -52.22 -15.76
C ASP A 179 -13.82 -53.14 -16.52
N PRO A 180 -13.45 -53.65 -17.72
CA PRO A 180 -14.30 -54.51 -18.50
C PRO A 180 -13.80 -55.96 -18.45
N ASP A 181 -13.52 -56.54 -17.29
CA ASP A 181 -13.15 -57.96 -17.20
C ASP A 181 -13.86 -58.69 -16.04
N ALA A 182 -15.15 -58.96 -16.22
CA ALA A 182 -15.90 -59.91 -15.40
C ALA A 182 -16.67 -60.93 -16.26
N HIS A 183 -15.96 -61.61 -17.15
CA HIS A 183 -16.43 -62.86 -17.74
C HIS A 183 -15.29 -63.87 -17.82
N THR A 184 -15.19 -64.76 -16.85
CA THR A 184 -14.65 -66.12 -17.08
C THR A 184 -15.11 -67.09 -15.99
N ASN A 185 -15.49 -68.28 -16.46
CA ASN A 185 -15.66 -69.55 -15.75
C ASN A 185 -17.05 -69.92 -15.22
N SER A 186 -17.90 -70.31 -16.16
CA SER A 186 -18.78 -71.48 -16.01
C SER A 186 -18.28 -72.61 -16.93
N ALA A 187 -17.51 -73.56 -16.40
CA ALA A 187 -17.42 -74.94 -16.90
C ALA A 187 -16.59 -75.82 -15.95
N GLN A 188 -17.23 -76.92 -15.52
CA GLN A 188 -16.77 -78.10 -14.74
C GLN A 188 -17.06 -78.08 -13.25
#